data_AF-A0A6G2VG24-F1
#
_entry.id   AF-A0A6G2VG24-F1
#
_cell.length_a   1.000
_cell.length_b   1.000
_cell.length_c   1.000
_cell.angle_alpha   90.00
_cell.angle_beta   90.00
_cell.angle_gamma   90.00
#
_symmetry.space_group_name_H-M   'P 1'
#
loop_
_entity.id
_entity.type
_entity.pdbx_description
1 polymer ?
#
loop_
_entity_poly.entity_id
_entity_poly.type
_entity_poly.pdbx_seq_one_letter_code
_entity_poly.pdbx_strand_id
1 'polypeptide(L)'
;ATVVLTGWGPPERCATESVLRVAGRLADDGRGPGGGWRGPRRDDLEDVAFRAGLRPDGSGRVACPFGYADMDSAVRGLLSTRLFEAAVRATDRWQVEKELTEALHPHRRPDGTVWMSNVFRYLVCTT
;
A
#
# COMPACT_ATOMS: atom_id res chain seq x y z
N ALA A 1 -20.79 -15.41 13.20
CA ALA A 1 -20.64 -13.93 13.17
C ALA A 1 -20.10 -13.50 11.81
N THR A 2 -20.31 -12.25 11.40
CA THR A 2 -19.79 -11.71 10.13
C THR A 2 -18.38 -11.13 10.35
N VAL A 3 -17.44 -11.46 9.47
CA VAL A 3 -16.07 -10.96 9.44
C VAL A 3 -15.81 -10.36 8.06
N VAL A 4 -15.20 -9.18 8.00
CA VAL A 4 -14.81 -8.55 6.72
C VAL A 4 -13.30 -8.45 6.66
N LEU A 5 -12.70 -9.12 5.68
CA LEU A 5 -11.29 -8.98 5.34
C LEU A 5 -11.14 -7.94 4.24
N THR A 6 -10.11 -7.11 4.33
CA THR A 6 -9.81 -6.11 3.31
C THR A 6 -8.35 -6.21 2.89
N GLY A 7 -8.10 -5.84 1.64
CA GLY A 7 -6.77 -5.81 1.08
C GLY A 7 -6.72 -4.93 -0.15
N TRP A 8 -5.52 -4.73 -0.65
CA TRP A 8 -5.30 -3.99 -1.88
C TRP A 8 -6.00 -4.67 -3.06
N GLY A 9 -6.53 -3.85 -3.98
CA GLY A 9 -7.01 -4.31 -5.27
C GLY A 9 -5.86 -4.63 -6.23
N PRO A 10 -6.16 -4.91 -7.51
CA PRO A 10 -5.12 -5.20 -8.48
C PRO A 10 -4.09 -4.05 -8.55
N PRO A 11 -2.77 -4.36 -8.53
CA PRO A 11 -1.70 -3.37 -8.54
C PRO A 11 -1.85 -2.30 -9.64
N GLU A 12 -2.24 -2.72 -10.85
CA GLU A 12 -2.45 -1.86 -12.01
C GLU A 12 -3.63 -0.88 -11.87
N ARG A 13 -4.45 -1.04 -10.83
CA ARG A 13 -5.57 -0.15 -10.47
C ARG A 13 -5.28 0.68 -9.20
N CYS A 14 -4.06 0.62 -8.67
CA CYS A 14 -3.66 1.34 -7.47
C CYS A 14 -2.48 2.26 -7.79
N ALA A 15 -2.74 3.56 -7.88
CA ALA A 15 -1.70 4.56 -8.10
C ALA A 15 -0.61 4.52 -7.02
N THR A 16 -0.96 4.17 -5.78
CA THR A 16 -0.01 4.07 -4.67
C THR A 16 0.97 2.90 -4.81
N GLU A 17 0.76 1.95 -5.73
CA GLU A 17 1.67 0.81 -5.93
C GLU A 17 3.10 1.28 -6.27
N SER A 18 3.26 2.18 -7.26
CA SER A 18 4.59 2.68 -7.64
C SER A 18 5.30 3.38 -6.48
N VAL A 19 4.56 4.04 -5.60
CA VAL A 19 5.07 4.70 -4.40
C VAL A 19 5.51 3.68 -3.35
N LEU A 20 4.73 2.62 -3.13
CA LEU A 20 5.08 1.57 -2.16
C LEU A 20 6.29 0.73 -2.61
N ARG A 21 6.53 0.60 -3.93
CA ARG A 21 7.76 -0.02 -4.44
C ARG A 21 9.04 0.67 -4.00
N VAL A 22 8.99 1.97 -3.65
CA VAL A 22 10.15 2.67 -3.07
C VAL A 22 10.62 1.97 -1.80
N ALA A 23 9.71 1.48 -0.96
CA ALA A 23 10.05 0.75 0.26
C ALA A 23 10.88 -0.50 -0.05
N GLY A 24 10.44 -1.30 -1.03
CA GLY A 24 11.17 -2.50 -1.44
C GLY A 24 12.52 -2.17 -2.06
N ARG A 25 12.56 -1.21 -3.00
CA ARG A 25 13.80 -0.81 -3.68
C ARG A 25 14.88 -0.31 -2.71
N LEU A 26 14.50 0.48 -1.70
CA LEU A 26 15.45 1.04 -0.74
C LEU A 26 15.80 0.07 0.40
N ALA A 27 14.93 -0.90 0.69
CA ALA A 27 15.20 -1.92 1.69
C ALA A 27 16.04 -3.10 1.15
N ASP A 28 16.14 -3.25 -0.18
CA ASP A 28 16.92 -4.30 -0.81
C ASP A 28 18.43 -3.98 -0.68
N ASP A 29 19.11 -4.72 0.18
CA ASP A 29 20.55 -4.62 0.44
C ASP A 29 21.36 -5.62 -0.42
N GLY A 30 20.72 -6.29 -1.39
CA GLY A 30 21.36 -7.27 -2.27
C GLY A 30 21.60 -8.64 -1.62
N ARG A 31 21.11 -8.91 -0.40
CA ARG A 31 21.29 -10.20 0.29
C ARG A 31 20.13 -11.21 0.12
N GLY A 32 19.26 -10.99 -0.86
CA GLY A 32 18.07 -11.81 -1.13
C GLY A 32 16.79 -11.00 -0.93
N PRO A 33 15.58 -11.57 -1.09
CA PRO A 33 14.34 -10.82 -0.96
C PRO A 33 14.16 -10.38 0.50
N GLY A 34 14.74 -9.23 0.84
CA GLY A 34 14.43 -8.49 2.05
C GLY A 34 12.93 -8.23 2.08
N GLY A 35 12.36 -8.12 3.28
CA GLY A 35 10.92 -7.94 3.54
C GLY A 35 10.33 -6.62 3.04
N GLY A 36 10.62 -6.26 1.79
CA GLY A 36 10.09 -5.13 1.07
C GLY A 36 8.65 -5.35 0.66
N TRP A 37 8.01 -4.24 0.30
CA TRP A 37 6.62 -4.24 -0.19
C TRP A 37 6.44 -5.24 -1.35
N ARG A 38 5.51 -6.18 -1.16
CA ARG A 38 5.05 -7.10 -2.20
C ARG A 38 3.58 -6.84 -2.45
N GLY A 39 3.23 -6.48 -3.69
CA GLY A 39 1.84 -6.24 -4.08
C GLY A 39 0.92 -7.45 -3.84
N PRO A 40 -0.40 -7.21 -3.67
CA PRO A 40 -1.39 -8.26 -3.41
C PRO A 40 -1.47 -9.26 -4.58
N ARG A 41 -1.68 -10.55 -4.26
CA ARG A 41 -2.12 -11.55 -5.24
C ARG A 41 -3.64 -11.58 -5.30
N ARG A 42 -4.14 -12.18 -6.39
CA ARG A 42 -5.56 -12.32 -6.68
C ARG A 42 -6.35 -12.93 -5.52
N ASP A 43 -5.80 -13.99 -4.91
CA ASP A 43 -6.52 -14.86 -3.98
C ASP A 43 -6.04 -14.71 -2.51
N ASP A 44 -5.23 -13.69 -2.21
CA ASP A 44 -4.62 -13.53 -0.86
C ASP A 44 -5.67 -13.43 0.28
N LEU A 45 -6.83 -12.78 0.03
CA LEU A 45 -7.88 -12.65 1.04
C LEU A 45 -8.60 -13.98 1.28
N GLU A 46 -8.87 -14.71 0.20
CA GLU A 46 -9.46 -16.04 0.24
C GLU A 46 -8.53 -17.04 0.95
N ASP A 47 -7.23 -16.98 0.69
CA ASP A 47 -6.21 -17.80 1.36
C ASP A 47 -6.10 -17.49 2.86
N VAL A 48 -6.26 -16.22 3.26
CA VAL A 48 -6.34 -15.83 4.68
C VAL A 48 -7.62 -16.37 5.32
N ALA A 49 -8.77 -16.20 4.65
CA ALA A 49 -10.06 -16.69 5.15
C ALA A 49 -10.03 -18.21 5.36
N PHE A 50 -9.55 -18.96 4.38
CA PHE A 50 -9.44 -20.41 4.45
C PHE A 50 -8.55 -20.87 5.61
N ARG A 51 -7.36 -20.28 5.75
CA ARG A 51 -6.45 -20.60 6.88
C ARG A 51 -7.02 -20.24 8.24
N ALA A 52 -7.90 -19.26 8.31
CA ALA A 52 -8.59 -18.84 9.52
C ALA A 52 -9.89 -19.64 9.80
N GLY A 53 -10.25 -20.61 8.94
CA GLY A 53 -11.50 -21.37 9.07
C GLY A 53 -12.77 -20.57 8.76
N LEU A 54 -12.63 -19.40 8.12
CA LEU A 54 -13.74 -18.54 7.75
C LEU A 54 -14.38 -19.01 6.44
N ARG A 55 -15.70 -18.88 6.34
CA ARG A 55 -16.48 -19.24 5.15
C ARG A 55 -16.83 -17.98 4.35
N PRO A 56 -16.30 -17.80 3.14
CA PRO A 56 -16.67 -16.67 2.28
C PRO A 56 -18.17 -16.65 1.96
N ASP A 57 -18.77 -15.47 2.04
CA ASP A 57 -20.20 -15.21 1.84
C ASP A 57 -20.45 -14.07 0.83
N GLY A 58 -19.42 -13.30 0.49
CA GLY A 58 -19.50 -12.30 -0.55
C GLY A 58 -18.16 -11.57 -0.75
N SER A 59 -17.98 -10.91 -1.89
CA SER A 59 -16.79 -10.10 -2.14
C SER A 59 -17.10 -8.90 -3.01
N GLY A 60 -16.23 -7.91 -2.98
CA GLY A 60 -16.36 -6.75 -3.84
C GLY A 60 -15.12 -5.88 -3.87
N ARG A 61 -15.29 -4.71 -4.50
CA ARG A 61 -14.25 -3.69 -4.64
C ARG A 61 -14.80 -2.34 -4.24
N VAL A 62 -13.96 -1.50 -3.66
CA VAL A 62 -14.31 -0.13 -3.28
C VAL A 62 -13.23 0.82 -3.77
N ALA A 63 -13.64 1.98 -4.30
CA ALA A 63 -12.70 3.05 -4.58
C ALA A 63 -12.20 3.63 -3.25
N CYS A 64 -10.90 3.66 -3.06
CA CYS A 64 -10.27 4.13 -1.82
C CYS A 64 -9.12 5.08 -2.17
N PRO A 65 -9.42 6.27 -2.73
CA PRO A 65 -8.37 7.21 -3.09
C PRO A 65 -7.66 7.73 -1.84
N PHE A 66 -6.35 7.92 -1.94
CA PHE A 66 -5.57 8.62 -0.92
C PHE A 66 -5.41 10.07 -1.37
N GLY A 67 -5.99 10.98 -0.59
CA GLY A 67 -5.92 12.42 -0.80
C GLY A 67 -5.18 13.09 0.34
N TYR A 68 -4.24 13.97 0.00
CA TYR A 68 -3.48 14.77 0.95
C TYR A 68 -3.52 16.24 0.55
N ALA A 69 -3.49 17.12 1.56
CA ALA A 69 -3.54 18.57 1.35
C ALA A 69 -2.33 19.08 0.54
N ASP A 70 -1.17 18.48 0.74
CA ASP A 70 0.10 18.85 0.11
C ASP A 70 1.10 17.68 0.13
N MET A 71 2.28 17.91 -0.46
CA MET A 71 3.37 16.93 -0.53
C MET A 71 3.87 16.50 0.87
N ASP A 72 4.07 17.44 1.78
CA ASP A 72 4.59 17.16 3.12
C ASP A 72 3.61 16.29 3.93
N SER A 73 2.31 16.51 3.75
CA SER A 73 1.24 15.71 4.33
C SER A 73 1.18 14.32 3.72
N ALA A 74 1.40 14.20 2.40
CA ALA A 74 1.47 12.91 1.72
C ALA A 74 2.65 12.06 2.22
N VAL A 75 3.85 12.64 2.28
CA VAL A 75 5.06 11.97 2.77
C VAL A 75 4.90 11.56 4.23
N ARG A 76 4.45 12.45 5.12
CA ARG A 76 4.17 12.09 6.53
C ARG A 76 3.12 10.97 6.64
N GLY A 77 2.04 11.07 5.88
CA GLY A 77 0.96 10.08 5.88
C GLY A 77 1.49 8.70 5.50
N LEU A 78 2.26 8.60 4.41
CA LEU A 78 2.84 7.34 3.95
C LEU A 78 3.88 6.78 4.94
N LEU A 79 4.73 7.62 5.53
CA LEU A 79 5.69 7.16 6.54
C LEU A 79 4.99 6.64 7.81
N SER A 80 3.81 7.16 8.16
CA SER A 80 3.05 6.69 9.32
C SER A 80 2.54 5.24 9.19
N THR A 81 2.47 4.71 7.97
CA THR A 81 2.05 3.32 7.71
C THR A 81 3.06 2.27 8.19
N ARG A 82 4.30 2.69 8.51
CA ARG A 82 5.46 1.83 8.82
C ARG A 82 5.90 0.88 7.70
N LEU A 83 5.28 0.94 6.51
CA LEU A 83 5.69 0.16 5.34
C LEU A 83 7.12 0.50 4.87
N PHE A 84 7.62 1.68 5.23
CA PHE A 84 8.94 2.18 4.86
C PHE A 84 10.00 1.98 5.95
N GLU A 85 9.67 1.37 7.10
CA GLU A 85 10.65 1.22 8.19
C GLU A 85 11.91 0.47 7.78
N ALA A 86 11.78 -0.60 7.00
CA ALA A 86 12.93 -1.36 6.51
C ALA A 86 13.85 -0.49 5.61
N ALA A 87 13.27 0.32 4.73
CA ALA A 87 14.00 1.27 3.90
C ALA A 87 14.73 2.33 4.73
N VAL A 88 14.08 2.87 5.77
CA VAL A 88 14.70 3.84 6.68
C VAL A 88 15.87 3.23 7.44
N ARG A 89 15.77 1.96 7.85
CA ARG A 89 16.87 1.26 8.54
C ARG A 89 18.05 0.93 7.62
N ALA A 90 17.77 0.61 6.36
CA ALA A 90 18.79 0.27 5.37
C ALA A 90 19.51 1.51 4.82
N THR A 91 18.81 2.65 4.77
CA THR A 91 19.33 3.94 4.30
C THR A 91 19.29 4.95 5.44
N ASP A 92 18.41 5.94 5.36
CA ASP A 92 18.07 6.88 6.42
C ASP A 92 16.71 7.53 6.10
N ARG A 93 16.19 8.31 7.05
CA ARG A 93 14.90 8.96 6.90
C ARG A 93 14.87 10.01 5.77
N TRP A 94 15.94 10.78 5.60
CA TRP A 94 16.00 11.83 4.59
C TRP A 94 15.98 11.23 3.18
N GLN A 95 16.73 10.15 2.96
CA GLN A 95 16.75 9.45 1.68
C GLN A 95 15.37 8.88 1.33
N VAL A 96 14.66 8.29 2.30
CA VAL A 96 13.29 7.80 2.08
C VAL A 96 12.30 8.93 1.78
N GLU A 97 12.38 10.05 2.52
CA GLU A 97 11.51 11.23 2.29
C GLU A 97 11.71 11.82 0.88
N LYS A 98 12.97 11.91 0.43
CA LYS A 98 13.31 12.36 -0.93
C LYS A 98 12.70 11.45 -2.00
N GLU A 99 12.91 10.14 -1.88
CA GLU A 99 12.45 9.17 -2.88
C GLU A 99 10.91 9.05 -2.89
N LEU A 100 10.27 9.21 -1.73
CA LEU A 100 8.82 9.34 -1.64
C LEU A 100 8.32 10.60 -2.34
N THR A 101 8.97 11.74 -2.10
CA THR A 101 8.61 13.01 -2.75
C THR A 101 8.68 12.89 -4.27
N GLU A 102 9.78 12.30 -4.78
CA GLU A 102 9.96 12.05 -6.21
C GLU A 102 8.84 11.15 -6.76
N ALA A 103 8.55 10.03 -6.09
CA ALA A 103 7.51 9.10 -6.51
C ALA A 103 6.10 9.72 -6.47
N LEU A 104 5.88 10.75 -5.65
CA LEU A 104 4.59 11.43 -5.51
C LEU A 104 4.39 12.57 -6.51
N HIS A 105 5.44 13.06 -7.18
CA HIS A 105 5.31 14.16 -8.14
C HIS A 105 4.25 13.93 -9.23
N PRO A 106 4.13 12.73 -9.84
CA PRO A 106 3.08 12.45 -10.83
C PRO A 106 1.65 12.54 -10.27
N HIS A 107 1.50 12.48 -8.95
CA HIS A 107 0.20 12.48 -8.25
C HIS A 107 -0.16 13.86 -7.67
N ARG A 108 0.74 14.84 -7.78
CA ARG A 108 0.49 16.22 -7.36
C ARG A 108 -0.38 16.93 -8.41
N ARG A 109 -1.46 17.54 -7.94
CA ARG A 109 -2.38 18.35 -8.74
C ARG A 109 -1.91 19.81 -8.79
N PRO A 110 -2.41 20.61 -9.75
CA PRO A 110 -2.05 22.03 -9.88
C PRO A 110 -2.37 22.87 -8.63
N ASP A 111 -3.38 22.49 -7.86
CA ASP A 111 -3.77 23.14 -6.59
C ASP A 111 -2.84 22.80 -5.40
N GLY A 112 -1.81 21.97 -5.63
CA GLY A 112 -0.87 21.54 -4.60
C GLY A 112 -1.26 20.25 -3.89
N THR A 113 -2.51 19.80 -4.02
CA THR A 113 -2.95 18.54 -3.39
C THR A 113 -2.29 17.33 -4.03
N VAL A 114 -2.13 16.25 -3.27
CA VAL A 114 -1.64 14.96 -3.78
C VAL A 114 -2.79 13.97 -3.78
N TRP A 115 -3.04 13.34 -4.93
CA TRP A 115 -4.16 12.43 -5.11
C TRP A 115 -3.76 11.15 -5.81
N MET A 116 -3.90 10.02 -5.13
CA MET A 116 -3.66 8.68 -5.65
C MET A 116 -4.96 7.90 -5.69
N SER A 117 -5.44 7.58 -6.89
CA SER A 117 -6.61 6.71 -7.05
C SER A 117 -6.23 5.26 -6.74
N ASN A 118 -6.88 4.65 -5.75
CA ASN A 118 -6.71 3.23 -5.43
C ASN A 118 -8.04 2.51 -5.38
N VAL A 119 -7.96 1.18 -5.50
CA VAL A 119 -9.08 0.27 -5.30
C VAL A 119 -8.69 -0.74 -4.23
N PHE A 120 -9.58 -0.98 -3.28
CA PHE A 120 -9.42 -2.04 -2.29
C PHE A 120 -10.42 -3.17 -2.60
N ARG A 121 -10.02 -4.40 -2.30
CA ARG A 121 -10.92 -5.56 -2.27
C ARG A 121 -11.42 -5.77 -0.84
N TYR A 122 -12.64 -6.27 -0.73
CA TYR A 122 -13.14 -6.82 0.52
C TYR A 122 -13.72 -8.21 0.29
N LEU A 123 -13.63 -9.05 1.32
CA LEU A 123 -14.22 -10.38 1.39
C LEU A 123 -15.06 -10.44 2.68
N VAL A 124 -16.35 -10.65 2.54
CA VAL A 124 -17.28 -10.89 3.64
C VAL A 124 -17.28 -12.40 3.91
N CYS A 125 -17.09 -12.78 5.16
CA CYS A 125 -17.08 -14.15 5.62
C CYS A 125 -18.00 -14.35 6.83
N THR A 126 -18.35 -15.61 7.07
CA THR A 126 -18.96 -16.08 8.31
C THR A 126 -18.00 -17.00 9.06
N THR A 127 -18.10 -16.99 10.40
CA THR A 127 -17.40 -17.92 11.31
C THR A 127 -18.21 -19.19 11.51
#